data_AF-A0A259SLI5-F1
#
_entry.id   AF-A0A259SLI5-F1
#
_cell.length_a   1.000
_cell.length_b   1.000
_cell.length_c   1.000
_cell.angle_alpha   90.00
_cell.angle_beta   90.00
_cell.angle_gamma   90.00
#
_symmetry.space_group_name_H-M   'P 1'
#
loop_
_entity.id
_entity.type
_entity.pdbx_description
1 polymer ?
#
loop_
_entity_poly.entity_id
_entity_poly.type
_entity_poly.pdbx_seq_one_letter_code
_entity_poly.pdbx_strand_id
1 'polypeptide(L)'
;RSARAVREWRPCGRSAASDRHAEYMIELSRAFATDPHRPVWLQEVGAPSNCLTPEQTPDFLEATVRAAVRTENLWGVTWWCSHDVGRELADYPELEYSLGLIDQAGEAKPIGRRFAEIIPELRARRQAPARTTAIVIEVDAHEIPVSRAAMSPGGAIFQAWVDACEAGLDAAFVTSRTAADPADLAARGIADLIRPDLSTGSGTYSSNNTVVDGAEDVAEVTA
;
A
#
# COMPACT_ATOMS: atom_id res chain seq x y z
N ARG A 1 22.29 9.77 23.27
CA ARG A 1 20.99 9.10 22.98
C ARG A 1 20.22 10.07 22.10
N SER A 2 20.37 9.96 20.78
CA SER A 2 19.67 10.85 19.85
C SER A 2 18.25 10.34 19.67
N ALA A 3 17.27 11.14 20.04
CA ALA A 3 15.88 10.90 19.68
C ALA A 3 15.78 10.99 18.16
N ARG A 4 15.51 9.86 17.49
CA ARG A 4 15.13 9.84 16.08
C ARG A 4 13.78 10.55 16.03
N ALA A 5 13.76 11.75 15.46
CA ALA A 5 12.52 12.51 15.28
C ALA A 5 11.51 11.59 14.59
N VAL A 6 10.36 11.39 15.22
CA VAL A 6 9.20 10.73 14.60
C VAL A 6 8.87 11.60 13.39
N ARG A 7 9.26 11.15 12.19
CA ARG A 7 8.86 11.83 10.96
C ARG A 7 7.36 11.67 10.86
N GLU A 8 6.66 12.79 10.97
CA GLU A 8 5.22 12.88 10.76
C GLU A 8 4.91 12.32 9.36
N TRP A 9 4.21 11.19 9.33
CA TRP A 9 3.73 10.61 8.08
C TRP A 9 2.69 11.55 7.50
N ARG A 10 2.89 12.01 6.26
CA ARG A 10 1.90 12.83 5.56
C ARG A 10 0.89 11.91 4.87
N PRO A 11 -0.44 12.15 5.04
CA PRO A 11 -1.48 11.37 4.37
C PRO A 11 -1.43 11.42 2.85
N CYS A 12 -0.81 12.46 2.29
CA CYS A 12 -0.63 12.66 0.85
C CYS A 12 0.81 13.04 0.51
N GLY A 13 1.23 12.61 -0.69
CA GLY A 13 2.51 12.93 -1.30
C GLY A 13 3.25 11.70 -1.79
N ARG A 14 4.00 11.86 -2.88
CA ARG A 14 4.81 10.77 -3.44
C ARG A 14 6.05 10.51 -2.58
N SER A 15 6.26 9.25 -2.22
CA SER A 15 7.40 8.72 -1.46
C SER A 15 7.67 7.27 -1.89
N ALA A 16 8.83 6.72 -1.51
CA ALA A 16 9.10 5.30 -1.74
C ALA A 16 8.04 4.39 -1.07
N ALA A 17 7.51 4.80 0.08
CA ALA A 17 6.45 4.08 0.77
C ALA A 17 5.11 4.14 0.03
N SER A 18 4.72 5.30 -0.51
CA SER A 18 3.48 5.41 -1.29
C SER A 18 3.57 4.63 -2.60
N ASP A 19 4.71 4.72 -3.30
CA ASP A 19 4.97 4.00 -4.55
C ASP A 19 4.95 2.47 -4.35
N ARG A 20 5.11 1.98 -3.12
CA ARG A 20 5.12 0.56 -2.77
C ARG A 20 3.92 0.14 -1.91
N HIS A 21 2.93 1.00 -1.68
CA HIS A 21 1.83 0.68 -0.77
C HIS A 21 1.00 -0.54 -1.25
N ALA A 22 0.86 -0.72 -2.56
CA ALA A 22 0.22 -1.92 -3.10
C ALA A 22 1.00 -3.20 -2.76
N GLU A 23 2.34 -3.16 -2.82
CA GLU A 23 3.22 -4.26 -2.37
C GLU A 23 3.01 -4.56 -0.88
N TYR A 24 2.92 -3.51 -0.04
CA TYR A 24 2.61 -3.66 1.38
C TYR A 24 1.32 -4.45 1.60
N MET A 25 0.23 -4.07 0.93
CA MET A 25 -1.07 -4.74 1.07
C MET A 25 -1.04 -6.20 0.58
N ILE A 26 -0.32 -6.47 -0.52
CA ILE A 26 -0.15 -7.83 -1.04
C ILE A 26 0.60 -8.70 -0.02
N GLU A 27 1.79 -8.28 0.43
CA GLU A 27 2.59 -9.05 1.38
C GLU A 27 1.91 -9.18 2.75
N LEU A 28 1.19 -8.14 3.19
CA LEU A 28 0.39 -8.18 4.41
C LEU A 28 -0.69 -9.27 4.33
N SER A 29 -1.41 -9.35 3.20
CA SER A 29 -2.43 -10.39 3.00
C SER A 29 -1.84 -11.80 3.02
N ARG A 30 -0.62 -11.97 2.51
CA ARG A 30 0.08 -13.26 2.50
C ARG A 30 0.44 -13.73 3.91
N ALA A 31 0.63 -12.85 4.88
CA ALA A 31 0.95 -13.23 6.26
C ALA A 31 -0.14 -14.10 6.90
N PHE A 32 -1.40 -13.88 6.51
CA PHE A 32 -2.58 -14.57 7.05
C PHE A 32 -3.07 -15.71 6.15
N ALA A 33 -2.37 -15.99 5.04
CA ALA A 33 -2.74 -17.07 4.15
C ALA A 33 -2.27 -18.42 4.72
N THR A 34 -3.21 -19.36 4.89
CA THR A 34 -2.90 -20.74 5.29
C THR A 34 -2.28 -21.54 4.15
N ASP A 35 -2.66 -21.25 2.90
CA ASP A 35 -2.02 -21.77 1.70
C ASP A 35 -0.87 -20.83 1.28
N PRO A 36 0.41 -21.27 1.34
CA PRO A 36 1.56 -20.45 0.98
C PRO A 36 1.59 -20.08 -0.52
N HIS A 37 0.82 -20.77 -1.36
CA HIS A 37 0.70 -20.54 -2.80
C HIS A 37 -0.59 -19.82 -3.19
N ARG A 38 -1.41 -19.37 -2.21
CA ARG A 38 -2.65 -18.65 -2.47
C ARG A 38 -2.37 -17.43 -3.38
N PRO A 39 -3.04 -17.32 -4.54
CA PRO A 39 -2.90 -16.16 -5.39
C PRO A 39 -3.48 -14.90 -4.73
N VAL A 40 -2.81 -13.76 -4.92
CA VAL A 40 -3.28 -12.44 -4.47
C VAL A 40 -3.66 -11.61 -5.68
N TRP A 41 -4.83 -10.98 -5.65
CA TRP A 41 -5.27 -10.05 -6.69
C TRP A 41 -5.20 -8.63 -6.17
N LEU A 42 -4.37 -7.79 -6.80
CA LEU A 42 -4.46 -6.34 -6.63
C LEU A 42 -5.65 -5.85 -7.46
N GLN A 43 -6.83 -5.93 -6.85
CA GLN A 43 -8.10 -5.70 -7.52
C GLN A 43 -8.36 -4.23 -7.83
N GLU A 44 -7.89 -3.33 -6.98
CA GLU A 44 -8.00 -1.89 -7.21
C GLU A 44 -6.72 -1.21 -6.75
N VAL A 45 -6.22 -0.33 -7.62
CA VAL A 45 -5.14 0.60 -7.34
C VAL A 45 -5.29 1.78 -8.29
N GLY A 46 -5.11 3.00 -7.79
CA GLY A 46 -5.27 4.23 -8.55
C GLY A 46 -4.28 5.30 -8.11
N ALA A 47 -4.26 6.42 -8.82
CA ALA A 47 -3.41 7.57 -8.53
C ALA A 47 -4.30 8.78 -8.19
N PRO A 48 -4.70 8.95 -6.92
CA PRO A 48 -5.72 9.93 -6.56
C PRO A 48 -5.15 11.35 -6.57
N SER A 49 -5.89 12.28 -7.20
CA SER A 49 -5.45 13.65 -7.46
C SER A 49 -5.38 14.53 -6.21
N ASN A 50 -6.01 14.13 -5.11
CA ASN A 50 -5.83 14.79 -3.81
C ASN A 50 -4.42 14.58 -3.23
N CYS A 51 -3.66 13.58 -3.70
CA CYS A 51 -2.31 13.27 -3.23
C CYS A 51 -1.20 13.41 -4.26
N LEU A 52 -1.55 13.41 -5.55
CA LEU A 52 -0.61 13.41 -6.67
C LEU A 52 -1.01 14.46 -7.68
N THR A 53 -0.03 15.22 -8.18
CA THR A 53 -0.29 16.08 -9.34
C THR A 53 -0.42 15.23 -10.61
N PRO A 54 -1.12 15.70 -11.65
CA PRO A 54 -1.25 14.96 -12.92
C PRO A 54 0.10 14.49 -13.50
N GLU A 55 1.15 15.30 -13.37
CA GLU A 55 2.50 15.01 -13.86
C GLU A 55 3.18 13.87 -13.08
N GLN A 56 2.82 13.67 -11.81
CA GLN A 56 3.37 12.60 -10.97
C GLN A 56 2.70 11.25 -11.23
N THR A 57 1.47 11.24 -11.74
CA THR A 57 0.66 10.02 -11.88
C THR A 57 1.28 8.93 -12.77
N PRO A 58 1.97 9.22 -13.90
CA PRO A 58 2.56 8.16 -14.73
C PRO A 58 3.69 7.43 -14.01
N ASP A 59 4.58 8.17 -13.36
CA ASP A 59 5.70 7.59 -12.62
C ASP A 59 5.23 6.83 -11.37
N PHE A 60 4.22 7.36 -10.68
CA PHE A 60 3.60 6.68 -9.53
C PHE A 60 2.98 5.35 -9.96
N LEU A 61 2.23 5.34 -11.07
CA LEU A 61 1.65 4.11 -11.64
C LEU A 61 2.73 3.09 -11.93
N GLU A 62 3.78 3.49 -12.63
CA GLU A 62 4.86 2.57 -12.98
C GLU A 62 5.54 2.00 -11.74
N ALA A 63 5.92 2.87 -10.79
CA ALA A 63 6.57 2.44 -9.57
C ALA A 63 5.70 1.45 -8.79
N THR A 64 4.40 1.73 -8.69
CA THR A 64 3.40 0.89 -8.01
C THR A 64 3.25 -0.47 -8.67
N VAL A 65 3.06 -0.50 -10.00
CA VAL A 65 2.90 -1.76 -10.72
C VAL A 65 4.19 -2.57 -10.68
N ARG A 66 5.37 -1.93 -10.83
CA ARG A 66 6.67 -2.60 -10.75
C ARG A 66 6.97 -3.15 -9.35
N ALA A 67 6.54 -2.47 -8.29
CA ALA A 67 6.63 -2.98 -6.92
C ALA A 67 5.70 -4.19 -6.73
N ALA A 68 4.45 -4.10 -7.19
CA ALA A 68 3.48 -5.18 -7.06
C ALA A 68 3.94 -6.48 -7.74
N VAL A 69 4.44 -6.42 -8.98
CA VAL A 69 4.88 -7.62 -9.73
C VAL A 69 6.11 -8.32 -9.13
N ARG A 70 6.79 -7.70 -8.15
CA ARG A 70 7.88 -8.31 -7.37
C ARG A 70 7.38 -9.10 -6.15
N THR A 71 6.08 -9.22 -5.96
CA THR A 71 5.50 -10.06 -4.90
C THR A 71 5.24 -11.48 -5.41
N GLU A 72 5.40 -12.46 -4.54
CA GLU A 72 5.08 -13.84 -4.88
C GLU A 72 3.56 -14.03 -5.00
N ASN A 73 3.14 -14.97 -5.85
CA ASN A 73 1.74 -15.35 -6.07
C ASN A 73 0.81 -14.22 -6.54
N LEU A 74 1.31 -13.10 -7.06
CA LEU A 74 0.46 -12.09 -7.66
C LEU A 74 -0.28 -12.68 -8.88
N TRP A 75 -1.60 -12.73 -8.79
CA TRP A 75 -2.48 -13.20 -9.85
C TRP A 75 -2.60 -12.18 -10.98
N GLY A 76 -2.78 -10.91 -10.62
CA GLY A 76 -2.97 -9.81 -11.55
C GLY A 76 -3.12 -8.46 -10.85
N VAL A 77 -3.08 -7.40 -11.68
CA VAL A 77 -3.30 -6.01 -11.28
C VAL A 77 -4.46 -5.47 -12.10
N THR A 78 -5.41 -4.83 -11.43
CA THR A 78 -6.55 -4.16 -12.05
C THR A 78 -6.51 -2.69 -11.62
N TRP A 79 -6.31 -1.81 -12.59
CA TRP A 79 -6.18 -0.38 -12.35
C TRP A 79 -7.56 0.28 -12.24
N TRP A 80 -7.72 1.14 -11.24
CA TRP A 80 -8.87 2.02 -11.08
C TRP A 80 -8.54 3.41 -11.64
N CYS A 81 -9.17 3.87 -12.71
CA CYS A 81 -10.22 3.21 -13.50
C CYS A 81 -10.02 3.40 -15.00
N SER A 82 -10.94 2.88 -15.82
CA SER A 82 -10.79 2.92 -17.28
C SER A 82 -10.94 4.35 -17.84
N HIS A 83 -12.03 5.05 -17.49
CA HIS A 83 -12.39 6.35 -18.03
C HIS A 83 -12.70 7.35 -16.91
N ASP A 84 -12.42 8.62 -17.17
CA ASP A 84 -12.84 9.72 -16.30
C ASP A 84 -14.37 9.77 -16.16
N VAL A 85 -14.87 10.32 -15.05
CA VAL A 85 -16.32 10.51 -14.80
C VAL A 85 -16.78 11.86 -15.37
N GLY A 86 -18.00 11.92 -15.89
CA GLY A 86 -18.52 13.12 -16.56
C GLY A 86 -18.82 14.19 -15.53
N ARG A 87 -18.36 15.42 -15.74
CA ARG A 87 -18.56 16.53 -14.77
C ARG A 87 -20.02 16.96 -14.66
N GLU A 88 -20.88 16.53 -15.57
CA GLU A 88 -22.33 16.67 -15.48
C GLU A 88 -22.97 15.75 -14.43
N LEU A 89 -22.27 14.70 -14.00
CA LEU A 89 -22.71 13.83 -12.89
C LEU A 89 -22.28 14.47 -11.57
N ALA A 90 -23.23 14.88 -10.74
CA ALA A 90 -22.96 15.55 -9.46
C ALA A 90 -22.59 14.54 -8.34
N ASP A 91 -22.14 15.09 -7.20
CA ASP A 91 -21.97 14.42 -5.90
C ASP A 91 -20.85 13.37 -5.79
N TYR A 92 -19.97 13.26 -6.80
CA TYR A 92 -18.72 12.51 -6.66
C TYR A 92 -17.68 13.35 -5.91
N PRO A 93 -16.84 12.74 -5.05
CA PRO A 93 -15.63 13.41 -4.58
C PRO A 93 -14.76 13.86 -5.75
N GLU A 94 -14.16 15.06 -5.67
CA GLU A 94 -13.46 15.69 -6.82
C GLU A 94 -12.39 14.78 -7.45
N LEU A 95 -11.72 13.94 -6.65
CA LEU A 95 -10.70 13.03 -7.15
C LEU A 95 -11.25 12.03 -8.18
N GLU A 96 -12.49 11.57 -7.99
CA GLU A 96 -13.12 10.48 -8.77
C GLU A 96 -13.31 10.86 -10.24
N TYR A 97 -13.50 12.15 -10.53
CA TYR A 97 -13.65 12.64 -11.91
C TYR A 97 -12.41 12.42 -12.77
N SER A 98 -11.24 12.25 -12.16
CA SER A 98 -9.94 12.32 -12.85
C SER A 98 -9.10 11.05 -12.76
N LEU A 99 -9.65 9.94 -12.23
CA LEU A 99 -8.92 8.68 -12.02
C LEU A 99 -8.74 7.83 -13.28
N GLY A 100 -9.43 8.18 -14.38
CA GLY A 100 -9.42 7.39 -15.61
C GLY A 100 -8.04 7.32 -16.26
N LEU A 101 -7.75 6.19 -16.90
CA LEU A 101 -6.64 6.06 -17.84
C LEU A 101 -6.93 6.77 -19.18
N ILE A 102 -8.22 6.91 -19.49
CA ILE A 102 -8.78 7.54 -20.69
C ILE A 102 -9.66 8.71 -20.24
N ASP A 103 -9.61 9.84 -20.95
CA ASP A 103 -10.46 11.00 -20.64
C ASP A 103 -11.90 10.86 -21.19
N GLN A 104 -12.73 11.87 -20.92
CA GLN A 104 -14.12 11.96 -21.41
C GLN A 104 -14.26 11.95 -22.95
N ALA A 105 -13.23 12.38 -23.67
CA ALA A 105 -13.23 12.39 -25.13
C ALA A 105 -12.82 11.04 -25.72
N GLY A 106 -12.42 10.07 -24.89
CA GLY A 106 -11.90 8.78 -25.32
C GLY A 106 -10.40 8.79 -25.61
N GLU A 107 -9.69 9.86 -25.25
CA GLU A 107 -8.26 9.98 -25.48
C GLU A 107 -7.44 9.42 -24.32
N ALA A 108 -6.38 8.66 -24.63
CA ALA A 108 -5.51 8.10 -23.62
C ALA A 108 -4.69 9.20 -22.91
N LYS A 109 -4.85 9.31 -21.59
CA LYS A 109 -4.09 10.22 -20.72
C LYS A 109 -2.64 9.77 -20.57
N PRO A 110 -1.71 10.64 -20.12
CA PRO A 110 -0.32 10.24 -19.88
C PRO A 110 -0.16 9.00 -19.00
N ILE A 111 -0.95 8.89 -17.92
CA ILE A 111 -0.98 7.71 -17.05
C ILE A 111 -1.45 6.44 -17.80
N GLY A 112 -2.46 6.56 -18.66
CA GLY A 112 -2.96 5.47 -19.52
C GLY A 112 -1.94 4.99 -20.53
N ARG A 113 -1.24 5.94 -21.18
CA ARG A 113 -0.15 5.63 -22.11
C ARG A 113 1.00 4.93 -21.38
N ARG A 114 1.39 5.43 -20.20
CA ARG A 114 2.46 4.81 -19.41
C ARG A 114 2.11 3.39 -18.99
N PHE A 115 0.86 3.14 -18.60
CA PHE A 115 0.42 1.79 -18.27
C PHE A 115 0.50 0.85 -19.48
N ALA A 116 0.04 1.30 -20.65
CA ALA A 116 0.13 0.53 -21.89
C ALA A 116 1.59 0.20 -22.29
N GLU A 117 2.52 1.14 -22.09
CA GLU A 117 3.95 0.98 -22.38
C GLU A 117 4.62 -0.13 -21.55
N ILE A 118 4.29 -0.23 -20.26
CA ILE A 118 4.97 -1.19 -19.35
C ILE A 118 4.37 -2.61 -19.44
N ILE A 119 3.10 -2.76 -19.85
CA ILE A 119 2.41 -4.06 -19.89
C ILE A 119 3.16 -5.13 -20.71
N PRO A 120 3.64 -4.88 -21.94
CA PRO A 120 4.36 -5.89 -22.72
C PRO A 120 5.60 -6.44 -22.01
N GLU A 121 6.38 -5.58 -21.35
CA GLU A 121 7.54 -5.98 -20.55
C GLU A 121 7.10 -6.85 -19.36
N LEU A 122 6.07 -6.40 -18.63
CA LEU A 122 5.60 -7.05 -17.40
C LEU A 122 4.84 -8.36 -17.66
N ARG A 123 4.35 -8.58 -18.88
CA ARG A 123 3.79 -9.88 -19.29
C ARG A 123 4.84 -10.99 -19.31
N ALA A 124 6.12 -10.65 -19.52
CA ALA A 124 7.21 -11.60 -19.36
C ALA A 124 7.44 -11.86 -17.87
N ARG A 125 6.66 -12.81 -17.31
CA ARG A 125 6.72 -13.16 -15.89
C ARG A 125 8.14 -13.52 -15.48
N ARG A 126 8.69 -12.75 -14.54
CA ARG A 126 9.98 -13.03 -13.90
C ARG A 126 9.71 -13.66 -12.54
N GLN A 127 10.65 -14.47 -12.08
CA GLN A 127 10.62 -14.96 -10.70
C GLN A 127 10.70 -13.77 -9.74
N ALA A 128 9.81 -13.74 -8.75
CA ALA A 128 9.88 -12.74 -7.69
C ALA A 128 11.19 -12.91 -6.89
N PRO A 129 11.80 -11.81 -6.41
CA PRO A 129 12.95 -11.90 -5.53
C PRO A 129 12.58 -12.63 -4.23
N ALA A 130 13.51 -13.40 -3.69
CA ALA A 130 13.34 -14.04 -2.39
C ALA A 130 13.28 -12.98 -1.27
N ARG A 131 12.32 -13.12 -0.36
CA ARG A 131 12.15 -12.26 0.81
C ARG A 131 12.59 -12.99 2.08
N THR A 132 13.86 -12.84 2.43
CA THR A 132 14.47 -13.58 3.55
C THR A 132 14.25 -12.92 4.91
N THR A 133 13.78 -11.68 4.94
CA THR A 133 13.47 -10.95 6.18
C THR A 133 11.95 -10.78 6.29
N ALA A 134 11.39 -11.11 7.45
CA ALA A 134 9.96 -10.94 7.69
C ALA A 134 9.67 -10.04 8.90
N ILE A 135 8.68 -9.17 8.75
CA ILE A 135 8.12 -8.38 9.85
C ILE A 135 7.01 -9.20 10.52
N VAL A 136 7.11 -9.36 11.84
CA VAL A 136 6.16 -10.16 12.61
C VAL A 136 4.93 -9.34 12.99
N ILE A 137 3.77 -9.93 12.77
CA ILE A 137 2.47 -9.42 13.20
C ILE A 137 1.99 -10.28 14.37
N GLU A 138 1.89 -9.67 15.55
CA GLU A 138 1.35 -10.36 16.72
C GLU A 138 -0.14 -10.65 16.52
N VAL A 139 -0.52 -11.92 16.72
CA VAL A 139 -1.89 -12.41 16.64
C VAL A 139 -2.32 -13.11 17.93
N ASP A 140 -3.62 -13.14 18.18
CA ASP A 140 -4.20 -13.90 19.29
C ASP A 140 -4.38 -15.40 18.94
N ALA A 141 -5.02 -16.16 19.83
CA ALA A 141 -5.26 -17.60 19.65
C ALA A 141 -6.18 -17.94 18.45
N HIS A 142 -6.91 -16.96 17.92
CA HIS A 142 -7.76 -17.10 16.74
C HIS A 142 -7.11 -16.51 15.48
N GLU A 143 -5.82 -16.21 15.53
CA GLU A 143 -5.05 -15.58 14.46
C GLU A 143 -5.53 -14.17 14.08
N ILE A 144 -6.20 -13.49 15.00
CA ILE A 144 -6.64 -12.11 14.80
C ILE A 144 -5.48 -11.18 15.22
N PRO A 145 -5.09 -10.17 14.40
CA PRO A 145 -4.07 -9.22 14.78
C PRO A 145 -4.40 -8.53 16.10
N VAL A 146 -3.45 -8.50 17.03
CA VAL A 146 -3.63 -7.82 18.33
C VAL A 146 -3.85 -6.32 18.17
N SER A 147 -3.34 -5.73 17.07
CA SER A 147 -3.57 -4.34 16.70
C SER A 147 -3.59 -4.16 15.19
N ARG A 148 -4.78 -3.87 14.63
CA ARG A 148 -4.92 -3.45 13.23
C ARG A 148 -4.37 -2.04 12.99
N ALA A 149 -4.49 -1.17 13.98
CA ALA A 149 -3.97 0.20 13.91
C ALA A 149 -2.43 0.24 13.80
N ALA A 150 -1.73 -0.76 14.34
CA ALA A 150 -0.27 -0.86 14.14
C ALA A 150 0.10 -1.15 12.67
N MET A 151 -0.80 -1.74 11.90
CA MET A 151 -0.62 -2.05 10.47
C MET A 151 -1.08 -0.91 9.55
N SER A 152 -1.91 0.01 10.03
CA SER A 152 -2.29 1.16 9.20
C SER A 152 -1.11 2.10 8.98
N PRO A 153 -1.11 2.91 7.90
CA PRO A 153 -0.11 3.98 7.73
C PRO A 153 0.06 4.83 8.99
N GLY A 154 1.32 5.06 9.40
CA GLY A 154 1.68 5.71 10.67
C GLY A 154 1.80 4.78 11.88
N GLY A 155 1.32 3.53 11.79
CA GLY A 155 1.46 2.50 12.82
C GLY A 155 2.83 1.83 12.85
N ALA A 156 3.20 1.20 13.97
CA ALA A 156 4.52 0.59 14.16
C ALA A 156 4.91 -0.47 13.12
N ILE A 157 3.98 -1.33 12.71
CA ILE A 157 4.23 -2.40 11.72
C ILE A 157 4.42 -1.78 10.33
N PHE A 158 3.59 -0.80 9.99
CA PHE A 158 3.76 -0.03 8.76
C PHE A 158 5.11 0.69 8.72
N GLN A 159 5.49 1.35 9.81
CA GLN A 159 6.76 2.07 9.90
C GLN A 159 7.96 1.13 9.81
N ALA A 160 7.90 -0.07 10.41
CA ALA A 160 8.95 -1.07 10.27
C ALA A 160 9.13 -1.51 8.80
N TRP A 161 8.05 -1.57 8.03
CA TRP A 161 8.11 -1.85 6.60
C TRP A 161 8.69 -0.69 5.79
N VAL A 162 8.32 0.55 6.11
CA VAL A 162 8.93 1.74 5.52
C VAL A 162 10.45 1.76 5.78
N ASP A 163 10.87 1.54 7.02
CA ASP A 163 12.28 1.48 7.40
C ASP A 163 13.02 0.36 6.64
N ALA A 164 12.40 -0.81 6.48
CA ALA A 164 12.97 -1.91 5.69
C ALA A 164 13.13 -1.53 4.21
N CYS A 165 12.12 -0.86 3.63
CA CYS A 165 12.16 -0.37 2.26
C CYS A 165 13.27 0.67 2.04
N GLU A 166 13.44 1.61 2.98
CA GLU A 166 14.52 2.61 2.96
C GLU A 166 15.91 1.98 3.11
N ALA A 167 16.01 0.86 3.84
CA ALA A 167 17.22 0.05 3.94
C ALA A 167 17.48 -0.82 2.69
N GLY A 168 16.61 -0.77 1.67
CA GLY A 168 16.73 -1.57 0.44
C GLY A 168 16.31 -3.03 0.62
N LEU A 169 15.59 -3.36 1.69
CA LEU A 169 15.08 -4.70 1.96
C LEU A 169 13.69 -4.89 1.34
N ASP A 170 13.49 -6.08 0.79
CA ASP A 170 12.19 -6.60 0.38
C ASP A 170 11.62 -7.45 1.52
N ALA A 171 11.00 -6.81 2.51
CA ALA A 171 10.43 -7.51 3.65
C ALA A 171 9.15 -8.29 3.26
N ALA A 172 9.00 -9.48 3.82
CA ALA A 172 7.73 -10.20 3.90
C ALA A 172 7.01 -9.88 5.23
N PHE A 173 5.79 -10.38 5.38
CA PHE A 173 5.09 -10.41 6.67
C PHE A 173 4.75 -11.85 7.08
N VAL A 174 4.79 -12.10 8.39
CA VAL A 174 4.37 -13.36 9.03
C VAL A 174 3.59 -13.07 10.30
N THR A 175 2.67 -13.96 10.68
CA THR A 175 2.07 -13.91 12.01
C THR A 175 3.05 -14.41 13.07
N SER A 176 2.81 -14.07 14.34
CA SER A 176 3.59 -14.58 15.46
C SER A 176 3.55 -16.11 15.59
N ARG A 177 2.48 -16.76 15.10
CA ARG A 177 2.39 -18.22 15.00
C ARG A 177 3.42 -18.78 14.02
N THR A 178 3.44 -18.28 12.78
CA THR A 178 4.45 -18.67 11.79
C THR A 178 5.86 -18.35 12.29
N ALA A 179 6.05 -17.21 12.95
CA ALA A 179 7.34 -16.83 13.53
C ALA A 179 7.82 -17.76 14.66
N ALA A 180 6.95 -18.56 15.26
CA ALA A 180 7.28 -19.53 16.29
C ALA A 180 7.56 -20.94 15.73
N ASP A 181 7.31 -21.18 14.44
CA ASP A 181 7.52 -22.47 13.77
C ASP A 181 8.69 -22.38 12.76
N PRO A 182 9.86 -23.00 13.07
CA PRO A 182 10.99 -23.02 12.15
C PRO A 182 10.70 -23.67 10.80
N ALA A 183 9.78 -24.64 10.74
CA ALA A 183 9.43 -25.31 9.50
C ALA A 183 8.63 -24.38 8.58
N ASP A 184 7.69 -23.61 9.14
CA ASP A 184 6.92 -22.62 8.38
C ASP A 184 7.81 -21.47 7.88
N LEU A 185 8.76 -21.01 8.70
CA LEU A 185 9.74 -20.01 8.30
C LEU A 185 10.62 -20.53 7.14
N ALA A 186 11.14 -21.76 7.26
CA ALA A 186 11.94 -22.38 6.21
C ALA A 186 11.15 -22.59 4.90
N ALA A 187 9.89 -22.99 4.99
CA ALA A 187 9.01 -23.16 3.82
C ALA A 187 8.77 -21.85 3.06
N ARG A 188 8.86 -20.70 3.76
CA ARG A 188 8.74 -19.36 3.17
C ARG A 188 10.09 -18.71 2.87
N GLY A 189 11.21 -19.42 3.09
CA GLY A 189 12.57 -18.90 2.86
C GLY A 189 12.98 -17.76 3.81
N ILE A 190 12.38 -17.66 4.99
CA ILE A 190 12.61 -16.59 5.95
C ILE A 190 13.76 -16.97 6.90
N ALA A 191 14.75 -16.09 7.00
CA ALA A 191 15.92 -16.23 7.86
C ALA A 191 15.96 -15.22 9.01
N ASP A 192 15.45 -14.00 8.76
CA ASP A 192 15.52 -12.90 9.72
C ASP A 192 14.12 -12.41 10.10
N LEU A 193 13.94 -12.04 11.37
CA LEU A 193 12.69 -11.51 11.90
C LEU A 193 12.87 -10.09 12.44
N ILE A 194 11.97 -9.20 12.05
CA ILE A 194 11.81 -7.87 12.62
C ILE A 194 10.55 -7.89 13.50
N ARG A 195 10.69 -7.51 14.77
CA ARG A 195 9.57 -7.39 15.72
C ARG A 195 9.35 -5.92 16.09
N PRO A 196 8.34 -5.25 15.50
CA PRO A 196 8.05 -3.86 15.79
C PRO A 196 7.58 -3.65 17.24
N ASP A 197 7.99 -2.55 17.85
CA ASP A 197 7.44 -2.12 19.14
C ASP A 197 6.07 -1.49 18.94
N LEU A 198 5.01 -2.22 19.28
CA LEU A 198 3.61 -1.78 19.08
C LEU A 198 3.20 -0.60 19.96
N SER A 199 4.03 -0.18 20.91
CA SER A 199 3.82 1.06 21.68
C SER A 199 4.20 2.33 20.90
N THR A 200 4.81 2.17 19.72
CA THR A 200 5.25 3.27 18.86
C THR A 200 4.31 3.50 17.66
N GLY A 201 4.40 4.67 17.02
CA GLY A 201 3.55 5.07 15.90
C GLY A 201 2.22 5.70 16.31
N SER A 202 1.56 6.40 15.40
CA SER A 202 0.21 6.94 15.62
C SER A 202 -0.83 5.90 15.18
N GLY A 203 -1.68 5.46 16.10
CA GLY A 203 -2.79 4.54 15.79
C GLY A 203 -3.96 5.18 15.01
N THR A 204 -3.84 6.44 14.61
CA THR A 204 -4.87 7.19 13.90
C THR A 204 -4.59 7.17 12.41
N TYR A 205 -5.41 6.43 11.66
CA TYR A 205 -5.45 6.46 10.20
C TYR A 205 -6.88 6.82 9.76
N SER A 206 -7.01 7.76 8.84
CA SER A 206 -8.28 8.05 8.17
C SER A 206 -8.11 8.01 6.66
N SER A 207 -9.00 7.29 5.98
CA SER A 207 -9.15 7.39 4.54
C SER A 207 -10.02 8.61 4.23
N ASN A 208 -9.41 9.69 3.75
CA ASN A 208 -10.14 10.89 3.38
C ASN A 208 -10.34 10.92 1.86
N ASN A 209 -11.52 10.49 1.42
CA ASN A 209 -11.92 10.58 0.00
C ASN A 209 -12.43 11.98 -0.37
N THR A 210 -12.74 12.81 0.63
CA THR A 210 -13.25 14.17 0.48
C THR A 210 -12.27 15.17 1.08
N VAL A 211 -11.84 16.16 0.30
CA VAL A 211 -11.32 17.41 0.85
C VAL A 211 -12.56 18.23 1.24
N VAL A 212 -12.88 18.29 2.52
CA VAL A 212 -13.84 19.27 3.03
C VAL A 212 -13.07 20.57 3.19
N ASP A 213 -13.16 21.46 2.21
CA ASP A 213 -12.78 22.85 2.43
C ASP A 213 -13.79 23.44 3.44
N GLY A 214 -13.32 23.72 4.66
CA GLY A 214 -14.11 24.40 5.69
C GLY A 214 -14.64 23.49 6.81
N ALA A 215 -13.75 23.04 7.68
CA ALA A 215 -14.10 22.87 9.10
C ALA A 215 -13.49 24.06 9.84
N GLU A 216 -14.19 25.18 9.88
CA GLU A 216 -13.97 26.14 10.96
C GLU A 216 -14.27 25.42 12.27
N ASP A 217 -13.37 25.54 13.24
CA ASP A 217 -13.60 25.13 14.62
C ASP A 217 -14.95 25.68 15.08
N VAL A 218 -15.96 24.81 15.18
CA VAL A 218 -17.17 25.13 15.94
C VAL A 218 -16.76 25.06 17.40
N ALA A 219 -16.28 26.19 17.91
CA ALA A 219 -16.08 26.38 19.33
C ALA A 219 -17.37 26.03 20.06
N GLU A 220 -17.23 25.21 21.11
CA GLU A 220 -18.26 24.91 22.09
C GLU A 220 -19.00 26.20 22.51
N VAL A 221 -20.28 26.29 22.18
CA VAL A 221 -21.18 27.18 22.89
C VAL A 221 -21.55 26.49 24.19
N THR A 222 -20.80 26.79 25.25
CA THR A 222 -21.25 26.53 26.62
C THR A 222 -22.06 27.70 27.15
N ALA A 223 -23.31 27.39 27.52
CA ALA A 223 -24.29 28.14 28.33
C ALA A 223 -24.85 29.47 27.77
#